data_AF-A0A143X1Z8-F1
#
_entry.id   AF-A0A143X1Z8-F1
#
_cell.length_a   1.000
_cell.length_b   1.000
_cell.length_c   1.000
_cell.angle_alpha   90.00
_cell.angle_beta   90.00
_cell.angle_gamma   90.00
#
_symmetry.space_group_name_H-M   'P 1'
#
loop_
_entity.id
_entity.type
_entity.pdbx_description
1 polymer ?
#
loop_
_entity_poly.entity_id
_entity_poly.type
_entity_poly.pdbx_seq_one_letter_code
_entity_poly.pdbx_strand_id
1 'polypeptide(L)'
;MLNHLLAFIATTLLVLCMLTPFKKKHSRLQWLNHHVFYAIALIVVALIHGIIAGSHPAMLSGKMAWIALVLLVILAIPHQRFKCHSFRKIHRSLAILTCGLILIHIVYALSL
;
A
#
# COMPACT_ATOMS: atom_id res chain seq x y z
N MET A 1 4.68 5.39 -20.57
CA MET A 1 3.21 5.41 -20.31
C MET A 1 2.75 4.30 -19.38
N LEU A 2 3.02 3.02 -19.69
CA LEU A 2 2.63 1.88 -18.83
C LEU A 2 3.11 2.01 -17.38
N ASN A 3 4.35 2.46 -17.17
CA ASN A 3 4.93 2.62 -15.83
C ASN A 3 4.15 3.62 -14.96
N HIS A 4 3.77 4.78 -15.53
CA HIS A 4 2.97 5.79 -14.85
C HIS A 4 1.54 5.32 -14.60
N LEU A 5 0.96 4.55 -15.53
CA LEU A 5 -0.36 3.95 -15.34
C LEU A 5 -0.35 2.96 -14.16
N LEU A 6 0.67 2.10 -14.07
CA LEU A 6 0.84 1.17 -12.95
C LEU A 6 1.01 1.91 -11.62
N ALA A 7 1.83 2.97 -11.59
CA ALA A 7 1.99 3.82 -10.41
C ALA A 7 0.66 4.49 -9.99
N PHE A 8 -0.12 4.98 -10.96
CA PHE A 8 -1.42 5.57 -10.71
C PHE A 8 -2.42 4.55 -10.14
N ILE A 9 -2.47 3.34 -10.71
CA ILE A 9 -3.32 2.24 -10.23
C ILE A 9 -2.91 1.84 -8.79
N ALA A 10 -1.62 1.65 -8.54
CA ALA A 10 -1.10 1.33 -7.21
C ALA A 10 -1.45 2.42 -6.18
N THR A 11 -1.26 3.69 -6.54
CA THR A 11 -1.60 4.82 -5.65
C THR A 11 -3.10 4.86 -5.34
N THR A 12 -3.94 4.62 -6.35
CA THR A 12 -5.40 4.56 -6.17
C THR A 12 -5.81 3.40 -5.24
N LEU A 13 -5.23 2.22 -5.43
CA LEU A 13 -5.45 1.05 -4.57
C LEU A 13 -5.02 1.32 -3.12
N LEU A 14 -3.89 2.00 -2.92
CA LEU A 14 -3.42 2.41 -1.60
C LEU A 14 -4.42 3.36 -0.92
N VAL A 15 -4.92 4.37 -1.63
CA VAL A 15 -5.92 5.30 -1.11
C VAL A 15 -7.21 4.57 -0.74
N LEU A 16 -7.70 3.66 -1.60
CA LEU A 16 -8.85 2.82 -1.29
C LEU A 16 -8.64 2.00 -0.01
N CYS A 17 -7.45 1.43 0.18
CA CYS A 17 -7.08 0.75 1.42
C CYS A 17 -7.16 1.67 2.64
N MET A 18 -6.70 2.93 2.54
CA MET A 18 -6.71 3.91 3.64
C MET A 18 -8.11 4.47 3.95
N LEU A 19 -9.03 4.47 2.99
CA LEU A 19 -10.40 4.93 3.17
C LEU A 19 -11.30 3.90 3.89
N THR A 20 -10.87 2.64 3.95
CA THR A 20 -11.55 1.54 4.64
C THR A 20 -12.04 1.87 6.07
N PRO A 21 -11.25 2.45 7.00
CA PRO A 21 -11.72 2.82 8.34
C PRO A 21 -12.84 3.89 8.36
N PHE A 22 -13.00 4.68 7.30
CA PHE A 22 -14.01 5.75 7.21
C PHE A 22 -15.39 5.26 6.75
N LYS A 23 -15.53 3.96 6.41
CA LYS A 23 -16.79 3.31 6.03
C LYS A 23 -17.96 3.52 6.99
N LYS A 24 -17.68 3.75 8.29
CA LYS A 24 -18.70 3.79 9.35
C LYS A 24 -19.75 4.90 9.19
N LYS A 25 -19.56 5.85 8.26
CA LYS A 25 -20.48 6.98 8.06
C LYS A 25 -21.49 6.83 6.92
N HIS A 26 -21.36 5.86 6.00
CA HIS A 26 -22.28 5.74 4.86
C HIS A 26 -22.41 4.29 4.34
N SER A 27 -23.64 3.77 4.24
CA SER A 27 -23.91 2.40 3.74
C SER A 27 -23.52 2.21 2.26
N ARG A 28 -23.37 3.30 1.50
CA ARG A 28 -22.99 3.30 0.07
C ARG A 28 -21.52 2.89 -0.19
N LEU A 29 -20.69 2.78 0.85
CA LEU A 29 -19.26 2.46 0.78
C LEU A 29 -18.94 0.96 1.01
N GLN A 30 -19.92 0.06 0.78
CA GLN A 30 -19.74 -1.39 0.89
C GLN A 30 -18.57 -1.95 0.06
N TRP A 31 -18.20 -1.31 -1.05
CA TRP A 31 -17.08 -1.69 -1.91
C TRP A 31 -15.74 -1.71 -1.17
N LEU A 32 -15.56 -0.84 -0.17
CA LEU A 32 -14.37 -0.83 0.69
C LEU A 32 -14.24 -2.10 1.54
N ASN A 33 -15.23 -3.00 1.59
CA ASN A 33 -15.14 -4.30 2.26
C ASN A 33 -14.11 -5.24 1.62
N HIS A 34 -13.76 -5.02 0.36
CA HIS A 34 -12.74 -5.77 -0.36
C HIS A 34 -11.31 -5.27 -0.07
N HIS A 35 -11.07 -4.74 1.14
CA HIS A 35 -9.76 -4.22 1.54
C HIS A 35 -8.62 -5.23 1.32
N VAL A 36 -8.86 -6.51 1.64
CA VAL A 36 -7.87 -7.58 1.43
C VAL A 36 -7.57 -7.77 -0.06
N PHE A 37 -8.59 -7.74 -0.91
CA PHE A 37 -8.42 -7.84 -2.35
C PHE A 37 -7.60 -6.66 -2.90
N TYR A 38 -7.93 -5.43 -2.50
CA TYR A 38 -7.18 -4.24 -2.90
C TYR A 38 -5.73 -4.26 -2.41
N ALA A 39 -5.47 -4.77 -1.20
CA ALA A 39 -4.12 -4.92 -0.67
C ALA A 39 -3.28 -5.95 -1.45
N ILE A 40 -3.88 -7.08 -1.85
CA ILE A 40 -3.21 -8.08 -2.68
C ILE A 40 -2.92 -7.51 -4.07
N ALA A 41 -3.92 -6.88 -4.70
CA ALA A 41 -3.75 -6.23 -6.00
C ALA A 41 -2.65 -5.16 -5.95
N LEU A 42 -2.59 -4.37 -4.87
CA LEU A 42 -1.57 -3.36 -4.64
C LEU A 42 -0.16 -3.95 -4.64
N ILE A 43 0.07 -5.07 -3.94
CA ILE A 43 1.38 -5.75 -3.92
C ILE A 43 1.79 -6.16 -5.34
N VAL A 44 0.87 -6.78 -6.08
CA VAL A 44 1.14 -7.31 -7.43
C VAL A 44 1.45 -6.17 -8.40
N VAL A 45 0.61 -5.13 -8.43
CA VAL A 45 0.81 -3.97 -9.31
C VAL A 45 2.10 -3.23 -8.95
N ALA A 46 2.40 -3.03 -7.66
CA ALA A 46 3.63 -2.37 -7.22
C ALA A 46 4.88 -3.19 -7.57
N LEU A 47 4.81 -4.52 -7.53
CA LEU A 47 5.90 -5.39 -7.95
C LEU A 47 6.15 -5.28 -9.46
N ILE A 48 5.09 -5.36 -10.27
CA ILE A 48 5.18 -5.22 -11.73
C ILE A 48 5.74 -3.85 -12.10
N HIS A 49 5.28 -2.79 -11.45
CA HIS A 49 5.82 -1.44 -11.59
C HIS A 49 7.34 -1.41 -11.32
N GLY A 50 7.78 -2.00 -10.21
CA GLY A 50 9.20 -2.08 -9.86
C GLY A 50 10.04 -2.87 -10.87
N ILE A 51 9.54 -4.00 -11.38
CA ILE A 51 10.24 -4.80 -12.39
C ILE A 51 10.41 -4.01 -13.69
N ILE A 52 9.35 -3.32 -14.13
CA ILE A 52 9.35 -2.53 -15.37
C ILE A 52 10.22 -1.26 -15.24
N ALA A 53 10.30 -0.66 -14.05
CA ALA A 53 11.08 0.55 -13.81
C ALA A 53 12.62 0.34 -13.86
N GLY A 54 13.11 -0.91 -13.80
CA GLY A 54 14.51 -1.24 -14.08
C GLY A 54 15.53 -0.67 -13.07
N SER A 55 16.58 -0.02 -13.55
CA SER A 55 17.70 0.48 -12.72
C SER A 55 17.61 1.97 -12.36
N HIS A 56 16.40 2.53 -12.29
CA HIS A 56 16.22 3.95 -11.98
C HIS A 56 16.86 4.33 -10.63
N PRO A 57 17.43 5.53 -10.46
CA PRO A 57 17.98 5.99 -9.19
C PRO A 57 16.98 5.97 -8.02
N ALA A 58 15.67 6.10 -8.31
CA ALA A 58 14.60 5.96 -7.33
C ALA A 58 14.31 4.50 -6.90
N MET A 59 14.91 3.50 -7.54
CA MET A 59 14.64 2.08 -7.32
C MET A 59 14.92 1.61 -5.88
N LEU A 60 15.97 2.14 -5.24
CA LEU A 60 16.28 1.78 -3.85
C LEU A 60 15.12 2.17 -2.92
N SER A 61 14.64 3.41 -3.02
CA SER A 61 13.49 3.88 -2.23
C SER A 61 12.21 3.10 -2.54
N GLY A 62 11.99 2.71 -3.80
CA GLY A 62 10.85 1.89 -4.22
C GLY A 62 10.88 0.48 -3.63
N LYS A 63 12.05 -0.18 -3.62
CA LYS A 63 12.24 -1.49 -2.98
C LYS A 63 11.93 -1.44 -1.48
N MET A 64 12.43 -0.42 -0.78
CA MET A 64 12.17 -0.24 0.65
C MET A 64 10.68 -0.04 0.94
N ALA A 65 10.01 0.79 0.14
CA ALA A 65 8.56 1.00 0.25
C ALA A 65 7.78 -0.31 -0.03
N TRP A 66 8.18 -1.08 -1.04
CA TRP A 66 7.54 -2.35 -1.38
C TRP A 66 7.72 -3.41 -0.28
N ILE A 67 8.92 -3.54 0.29
CA ILE A 67 9.17 -4.45 1.43
C ILE A 67 8.29 -4.07 2.63
N ALA A 68 8.18 -2.78 2.95
CA ALA A 68 7.31 -2.29 4.02
C ALA A 68 5.82 -2.61 3.73
N LEU A 69 5.41 -2.56 2.47
CA LEU A 69 4.06 -2.90 2.02
C LEU A 69 3.77 -4.41 2.17
N VAL A 70 4.72 -5.27 1.78
CA VAL A 70 4.63 -6.73 2.00
C VAL A 70 4.56 -7.06 3.48
N LEU A 71 5.43 -6.45 4.30
CA LEU A 71 5.43 -6.66 5.75
C LEU A 71 4.08 -6.26 6.38
N LEU A 72 3.49 -5.18 5.91
CA LEU A 72 2.18 -4.72 6.36
C LEU A 72 1.07 -5.73 6.08
N VAL A 73 1.10 -6.38 4.92
CA VAL A 73 0.13 -7.43 4.56
C VAL A 73 0.39 -8.71 5.36
N ILE A 74 1.65 -9.12 5.52
CA ILE A 74 1.99 -10.30 6.34
C ILE A 74 1.51 -10.10 7.78
N LEU A 75 1.74 -8.92 8.37
CA LEU A 75 1.32 -8.61 9.73
C LEU A 75 -0.21 -8.58 9.90
N ALA A 76 -0.96 -8.38 8.81
CA ALA A 76 -2.42 -8.41 8.83
C ALA A 76 -2.98 -9.84 8.95
N ILE A 77 -2.23 -10.87 8.54
CA ILE A 77 -2.64 -12.28 8.61
C ILE A 77 -2.87 -12.74 10.06
N PRO A 78 -1.90 -12.61 11.00
CA PRO A 78 -2.10 -13.03 12.39
C PRO A 78 -3.17 -12.21 13.12
N HIS A 79 -3.45 -10.97 12.71
CA HIS A 79 -4.57 -10.19 13.27
C HIS A 79 -5.93 -10.88 13.03
N GLN A 80 -6.13 -11.56 11.89
CA GLN A 80 -7.35 -12.35 11.67
C GLN A 80 -7.49 -13.51 12.66
N ARG A 81 -6.36 -14.05 13.14
CA ARG A 81 -6.31 -15.18 14.07
C ARG A 81 -6.46 -14.77 15.53
N PHE A 82 -5.81 -13.70 15.97
CA PHE A 82 -5.67 -13.38 17.40
C PHE A 82 -6.55 -12.22 17.89
N LYS A 83 -7.17 -11.42 17.00
CA LYS A 83 -8.07 -10.28 17.33
C LYS A 83 -7.57 -9.33 18.45
N CYS A 84 -6.27 -9.26 18.69
CA CYS A 84 -5.69 -8.42 19.73
C CYS A 84 -5.72 -6.93 19.33
N HIS A 85 -6.17 -6.07 20.25
CA HIS A 85 -6.19 -4.62 20.06
C HIS A 85 -4.81 -4.02 19.74
N SER A 86 -3.75 -4.55 20.34
CA SER A 86 -2.36 -4.13 20.09
C SER A 86 -1.92 -4.35 18.64
N PHE A 87 -2.31 -5.47 18.01
CA PHE A 87 -1.98 -5.74 16.61
C PHE A 87 -2.59 -4.72 15.65
N ARG A 88 -3.80 -4.24 15.95
CA ARG A 88 -4.45 -3.19 15.16
C ARG A 88 -3.69 -1.86 15.25
N LYS A 89 -3.17 -1.51 16.43
CA LYS A 89 -2.33 -0.31 16.60
C LYS A 89 -1.01 -0.43 15.83
N ILE A 90 -0.35 -1.58 15.91
CA ILE A 90 0.90 -1.83 15.19
C ILE A 90 0.68 -1.77 13.68
N HIS A 91 -0.35 -2.48 13.16
CA HIS A 91 -0.67 -2.45 11.74
C HIS A 91 -0.98 -1.03 11.23
N ARG A 92 -1.72 -0.22 11.99
CA ARG A 92 -1.96 1.19 11.64
C ARG A 92 -0.69 2.04 11.66
N SER A 93 0.18 1.84 12.65
CA SER A 93 1.44 2.57 12.75
C SER A 93 2.35 2.24 11.57
N LEU A 94 2.45 0.96 11.23
CA LEU A 94 3.17 0.49 10.05
C LEU A 94 2.55 1.02 8.75
N ALA A 95 1.21 1.13 8.68
CA ALA A 95 0.52 1.72 7.53
C ALA A 95 0.89 3.18 7.30
N ILE A 96 0.97 3.97 8.37
CA ILE A 96 1.39 5.38 8.30
C ILE A 96 2.85 5.45 7.83
N LEU A 97 3.73 4.61 8.38
CA LEU A 97 5.14 4.55 7.98
C LEU A 97 5.29 4.18 6.50
N THR A 98 4.62 3.12 6.05
CA THR A 98 4.63 2.68 4.65
C THR A 98 4.09 3.77 3.72
N CYS A 99 3.03 4.48 4.11
CA CYS A 99 2.50 5.61 3.34
C CYS A 99 3.53 6.73 3.21
N GLY A 100 4.24 7.07 4.30
CA GLY A 100 5.33 8.05 4.28
C GLY A 100 6.47 7.63 3.35
N LEU A 101 6.89 6.37 3.39
CA LEU A 101 7.92 5.84 2.48
C LEU A 101 7.50 5.93 1.01
N ILE A 102 6.23 5.64 0.70
CA ILE A 102 5.68 5.76 -0.65
C ILE A 102 5.66 7.21 -1.11
N LEU A 103 5.24 8.15 -0.25
CA LEU A 103 5.28 9.58 -0.56
C LEU A 103 6.69 10.07 -0.85
N ILE A 104 7.66 9.69 -0.01
CA ILE A 104 9.08 10.01 -0.22
C ILE A 104 9.57 9.44 -1.56
N HIS A 105 9.23 8.19 -1.87
CA HIS A 105 9.60 7.57 -3.14
C HIS A 105 9.03 8.33 -4.34
N ILE A 106 7.76 8.73 -4.29
CA ILE A 106 7.12 9.50 -5.37
C ILE A 106 7.80 10.86 -5.53
N VAL A 107 8.00 11.61 -4.44
CA VAL A 107 8.64 12.93 -4.49
C VAL A 107 10.07 12.80 -5.03
N TYR A 108 10.83 11.81 -4.56
CA TYR A 108 12.19 11.57 -5.03
C TYR A 108 12.22 11.18 -6.51
N ALA A 109 11.30 10.34 -6.97
CA ALA A 109 11.16 9.95 -8.36
C ALA A 109 10.74 11.11 -9.27
N LEU A 110 10.02 12.12 -8.76
CA LEU A 110 9.65 13.33 -9.50
C LEU A 110 10.76 14.37 -9.53
N SER A 111 11.67 14.35 -8.54
CA SER A 111 12.83 15.26 -8.47
C SER A 111 14.04 14.82 -9.30
N LEU A 112 13.97 13.64 -9.90
CA LEU A 112 15.00 12.99 -10.71
C LEU A 112 14.61 13.05 -12.19
#